data_AF-A0A920R7N5-F1
#
_entry.id   AF-A0A920R7N5-F1
#
_cell.length_a   1.000
_cell.length_b   1.000
_cell.length_c   1.000
_cell.angle_alpha   90.00
_cell.angle_beta   90.00
_cell.angle_gamma   90.00
#
_symmetry.space_group_name_H-M   'P 1'
#
loop_
_entity.id
_entity.type
_entity.pdbx_description
1 polymer ?
#
loop_
_entity_poly.entity_id
_entity_poly.type
_entity_poly.pdbx_seq_one_letter_code
_entity_poly.pdbx_strand_id
1 'polypeptide(L)' 'MTIGAAEANQIVMQTMLEPGTQIASLNPTYKQVWGIAENHGHEVKSFSLNPDKAWSLNIDEFKRIGKWQYQNHCTGES' A
#
# COMPACT_ATOMS: atom_id res chain seq x y z
N MET A 1 -10.39 -18.67 4.35
CA MET A 1 -11.04 -18.42 3.04
C MET A 1 -11.52 -16.99 3.03
N THR A 2 -11.37 -16.28 1.91
CA THR A 2 -12.04 -14.99 1.67
C THR A 2 -12.93 -15.11 0.45
N ILE A 3 -13.89 -14.21 0.29
CA ILE A 3 -14.70 -14.00 -0.89
C ILE A 3 -13.87 -13.21 -1.90
N GLY A 4 -12.81 -13.85 -2.40
CA GLY A 4 -11.90 -13.31 -3.41
C GLY A 4 -10.87 -12.31 -2.90
N ALA A 5 -10.12 -11.73 -3.84
CA ALA A 5 -9.03 -10.80 -3.57
C ALA A 5 -9.50 -9.45 -3.00
N ALA A 6 -10.73 -9.04 -3.33
CA ALA A 6 -11.31 -7.81 -2.82
C ALA A 6 -11.46 -7.84 -1.29
N GLU A 7 -12.05 -8.91 -0.74
CA GLU A 7 -12.18 -9.08 0.71
C GLU A 7 -10.82 -9.29 1.38
N ALA A 8 -9.91 -10.03 0.73
CA ALA A 8 -8.54 -10.21 1.26
C ALA A 8 -7.81 -8.88 1.43
N ASN A 9 -7.85 -8.00 0.42
CA ASN A 9 -7.28 -6.66 0.49
C ASN A 9 -7.93 -5.81 1.59
N GLN A 10 -9.24 -5.94 1.78
CA GLN A 10 -9.95 -5.24 2.85
C GLN A 10 -9.46 -5.71 4.24
N ILE A 11 -9.38 -7.03 4.47
CA ILE A 11 -8.92 -7.60 5.73
C ILE A 11 -7.50 -7.14 6.04
N VAL A 12 -6.57 -7.21 5.07
CA VAL A 12 -5.18 -6.76 5.26
C VAL A 12 -5.10 -5.29 5.68
N MET A 13 -5.91 -4.43 5.05
CA MET A 13 -5.93 -3.00 5.39
C MET A 13 -6.48 -2.75 6.79
N GLN A 14 -7.53 -3.47 7.19
CA GLN A 14 -8.12 -3.34 8.53
C GLN A 14 -7.20 -3.87 9.64
N THR A 15 -6.37 -4.87 9.35
CA THR A 15 -5.51 -5.48 10.37
C THR A 15 -4.16 -4.78 10.52
N MET A 16 -3.66 -4.13 9.47
CA MET A 16 -2.32 -3.52 9.48
C MET A 16 -2.31 -2.00 9.67
N LEU A 17 -3.41 -1.30 9.37
CA LEU A 17 -3.42 0.16 9.42
C LEU A 17 -3.83 0.68 10.78
N GLU A 18 -2.90 1.40 11.42
CA GLU A 18 -3.14 2.15 12.64
C GLU A 18 -3.39 3.64 12.33
N PRO A 19 -4.10 4.38 13.20
CA PRO A 19 -4.25 5.83 13.06
C PRO A 19 -2.88 6.53 12.89
N GLY A 20 -2.78 7.41 11.88
CA GLY A 20 -1.52 8.10 11.56
C GLY A 20 -0.57 7.32 10.64
N THR A 21 -0.91 6.08 10.26
CA THR A 21 -0.13 5.32 9.25
C THR A 21 -0.20 6.02 7.89
N GLN A 22 0.97 6.21 7.27
CA GLN A 22 1.10 6.68 5.88
C GLN A 22 1.26 5.49 4.94
N ILE A 23 0.67 5.58 3.75
CA ILE A 23 0.66 4.49 2.77
C ILE A 23 1.31 4.96 1.48
N ALA A 24 2.26 4.17 0.98
CA ALA A 24 2.78 4.31 -0.37
C ALA A 24 1.93 3.49 -1.35
N SER A 25 1.38 4.11 -2.40
CA SER A 25 0.52 3.45 -3.39
C SER A 25 1.09 3.58 -4.80
N LEU A 26 1.13 2.47 -5.55
CA LEU A 26 1.58 2.48 -6.93
C LEU A 26 0.46 3.01 -7.86
N ASN A 27 0.82 3.83 -8.85
CA ASN A 27 -0.10 4.42 -9.82
C ASN A 27 0.47 4.35 -11.26
N PRO A 28 -0.33 3.95 -12.27
CA PRO A 28 -1.69 3.42 -12.18
C PRO A 28 -1.72 1.98 -11.64
N THR A 29 -2.69 1.66 -10.79
CA THR A 29 -2.96 0.29 -10.31
C THR A 29 -4.45 0.11 -9.99
N TYR A 30 -4.84 -1.12 -9.61
CA TYR A 30 -6.14 -1.40 -9.01
C TYR A 30 -6.35 -0.57 -7.73
N LYS A 31 -7.28 0.39 -7.78
CA LYS A 31 -7.43 1.45 -6.78
C LYS A 31 -8.10 1.05 -5.47
N GLN A 32 -8.38 -0.23 -5.21
CA GLN A 32 -9.11 -0.61 -4.00
C GLN A 32 -8.33 -0.29 -2.71
N VAL A 33 -7.04 -0.62 -2.65
CA VAL A 33 -6.19 -0.31 -1.49
C VAL A 33 -6.07 1.21 -1.28
N TRP A 34 -5.84 1.95 -2.37
CA TRP A 34 -5.80 3.41 -2.34
C TRP A 34 -7.12 4.00 -1.82
N GLY A 35 -8.26 3.54 -2.32
CA GLY A 35 -9.58 4.05 -1.93
C GLY A 35 -9.95 3.68 -0.50
N ILE A 36 -9.62 2.47 -0.04
CA ILE A 36 -9.79 2.09 1.37
C ILE A 36 -8.98 3.03 2.26
N ALA A 37 -7.72 3.26 1.95
CA ALA A 37 -6.85 4.13 2.73
C ALA A 37 -7.37 5.57 2.83
N GLU A 38 -7.71 6.17 1.69
CA GLU A 38 -8.24 7.53 1.61
C GLU A 38 -9.55 7.65 2.40
N ASN A 39 -10.47 6.70 2.24
CA ASN A 39 -11.76 6.70 2.94
C ASN A 39 -11.63 6.56 4.47
N HIS A 40 -10.55 5.95 4.96
CA HIS A 40 -10.27 5.82 6.39
C HIS A 40 -9.36 6.95 6.92
N GLY A 41 -9.07 7.97 6.11
CA GLY A 41 -8.32 9.16 6.51
C GLY A 41 -6.80 8.96 6.62
N HIS A 42 -6.25 7.90 6.01
CA HIS A 42 -4.81 7.70 5.94
C HIS A 42 -4.18 8.60 4.87
N GLU A 43 -2.97 9.10 5.13
CA GLU A 43 -2.21 9.84 4.13
C GLU A 43 -1.68 8.86 3.07
N VAL A 44 -2.07 9.06 1.82
CA VAL A 44 -1.64 8.21 0.71
C VAL A 44 -0.67 8.98 -0.20
N LYS A 45 0.53 8.44 -0.37
CA LYS A 45 1.56 8.97 -1.26
C LYS A 45 1.74 8.07 -2.47
N SER A 46 1.60 8.63 -3.66
CA SER A 46 1.64 7.84 -4.89
C SER A 46 3.03 7.86 -5.54
N PHE A 47 3.42 6.73 -6.14
CA PHE A 47 4.59 6.60 -7.02
C PHE A 47 4.21 5.75 -8.24
N SER A 48 5.05 5.73 -9.28
CA SER A 48 4.72 5.05 -10.54
C SER A 48 5.73 3.99 -10.98
N LEU A 49 5.37 3.28 -12.03
CA LEU A 49 6.27 2.42 -12.80
C LEU A 49 6.85 3.22 -13.97
N ASN A 50 8.07 2.90 -14.38
CA ASN A 50 8.71 3.53 -15.52
C ASN A 50 8.36 2.77 -16.83
N PRO A 51 7.58 3.37 -17.75
CA PRO A 51 7.17 2.69 -19.00
C PRO A 51 8.35 2.38 -19.92
N ASP A 52 9.40 3.19 -19.90
CA ASP A 52 10.61 3.01 -20.73
C ASP A 52 11.59 1.98 -20.15
N LYS A 53 11.36 1.54 -18.90
CA LYS A 53 12.19 0.54 -18.22
C LYS A 53 11.38 -0.69 -17.87
N ALA A 54 10.69 -1.24 -18.86
CA ALA A 54 9.89 -2.47 -18.74
C ALA A 54 8.91 -2.46 -17.55
N TRP A 55 8.32 -1.29 -17.25
CA TRP A 55 7.42 -1.10 -16.10
C TRP A 55 8.05 -1.44 -14.74
N SER A 56 9.37 -1.27 -14.61
CA SER A 56 10.04 -1.38 -13.32
C SER A 56 9.65 -0.23 -12.38
N LEU A 57 9.84 -0.46 -11.08
CA LEU A 57 9.56 0.53 -10.05
C LEU A 57 10.38 1.81 -10.27
N ASN A 58 9.72 2.97 -10.27
CA ASN A 58 10.41 4.26 -10.30
C ASN A 58 11.01 4.56 -8.91
N ILE A 59 12.22 4.05 -8.67
CA ILE A 59 12.93 4.18 -7.38
C ILE A 59 13.13 5.65 -6.98
N ASP A 60 13.38 6.53 -7.95
CA ASP A 60 13.61 7.95 -7.66
C ASP A 60 12.33 8.64 -7.19
N GLU A 61 11.18 8.29 -7.77
CA GLU A 61 9.88 8.75 -7.29
C GLU A 61 9.53 8.17 -5.92
N PHE A 62 9.77 6.88 -5.72
CA PHE A 62 9.55 6.22 -4.44
C PHE A 62 10.39 6.84 -3.31
N LYS A 63 11.64 7.23 -3.59
CA LYS A 63 12.49 7.94 -2.60
C LYS A 63 12.01 9.36 -2.31
N ARG A 64 11.39 10.05 -3.27
CA ARG A 64 10.88 11.42 -3.08
C ARG A 64 9.65 11.46 -2.16
N ILE A 65 8.84 10.41 -2.14
CA ILE A 65 7.61 10.39 -1.32
C ILE A 65 7.89 10.16 0.17
N GLY A 66 9.08 9.68 0.56
CA GLY A 66 9.47 9.66 1.96
C GLY A 66 10.47 8.57 2.33
N LYS A 67 10.80 8.53 3.63
CA LYS A 67 11.52 7.41 4.25
C LYS A 67 10.50 6.43 4.79
N TRP A 68 10.52 5.21 4.29
CA TRP A 68 9.56 4.17 4.65
C TRP A 68 10.19 3.19 5.64
N GLN A 69 9.46 2.87 6.71
CA GLN A 69 9.81 1.82 7.64
C GLN A 69 8.94 0.60 7.34
N TYR A 70 9.55 -0.58 7.36
CA TYR A 70 8.81 -1.82 7.22
C TYR A 70 8.12 -2.14 8.55
N GLN A 71 6.79 -2.27 8.52
CA GLN A 71 6.02 -2.79 9.65
C GLN A 71 5.64 -4.23 9.36
N ASN A 72 6.04 -5.14 10.25
CA ASN A 72 5.57 -6.51 10.25
C ASN A 72 5.15 -6.88 11.66
N HIS A 73 3.91 -7.33 11.81
CA HIS A 73 3.31 -7.69 13.09
C HIS A 73 2.99 -9.19 13.20
N CYS A 74 3.66 -10.04 12.41
CA CYS A 74 3.54 -11.49 12.60
C CYS A 74 4.29 -11.94 13.86
N THR A 75 3.67 -11.82 15.03
CA THR A 75 4.07 -12.56 16.24
C THR A 75 3.46 -13.95 16.15
N GLY A 76 4.26 -14.94 15.75
CA GLY A 76 3.83 -16.34 15.78
C GLY A 76 3.73 -16.83 17.22
N GLU A 77 2.53 -17.10 17.71
CA GLU A 77 2.34 -18.12 18.74
C GLU A 77 2.09 -19.45 18.01
N SER A 78 3.04 -20.37 18.21
CA SER A 78 3.04 -21.75 17.75
C SER A 78 2.06 -22.63 18.53
#